data_AF-A0A957N0U2-F1
#
_entry.id   AF-A0A957N0U2-F1
#
_cell.length_a   1.000
_cell.length_b   1.000
_cell.length_c   1.000
_cell.angle_alpha   90.00
_cell.angle_beta   90.00
_cell.angle_gamma   90.00
#
_symmetry.space_group_name_H-M   'P 1'
#
loop_
_entity.id
_entity.type
_entity.pdbx_description
1 polymer ?
#
loop_
_entity_poly.entity_id
_entity_poly.type
_entity_poly.pdbx_seq_one_letter_code
_entity_poly.pdbx_strand_id
1 'polypeptide(L)'
;MNLELFLQQRRPSWQRMEELVRQAQRSPRSLAGPQLDELGTLYQAVTADLALAQRDFPNQQVTLYLNQLVGRAHTLIYRGEPLRWRQLKAFYRTQFPQLYRDLLPYTLAAFVLFLLPALVAGMAVAVNPDTIYVIEGPGIAGLVEEVERGELWTDIAPGVRSAASSLIMTNNIQVMFLTFAGGLTGGLLTLWVMASNGMHLGAIFGLLSVHGLAHGLAEFVVAHGVIELSVIFLAGGCGLYIGDGLIRPRLLSRKDALIQRTRTGVQLILGCVPLLVIAGLIEGFLSPSAAPWWIKATTGLVTGVLLYAYWLGAGRQAPAATTERNAP
;
A
#
# COMPACT_ATOMS: atom_id res chain seq x y z
N MET A 1 -46.65 18.14 28.39
CA MET A 1 -46.61 19.04 27.23
C MET A 1 -47.86 18.77 26.39
N ASN A 2 -48.57 19.79 25.91
CA ASN A 2 -49.73 19.56 25.02
C ASN A 2 -49.21 19.20 23.62
N LEU A 3 -49.74 18.12 23.04
CA LEU A 3 -49.41 17.66 21.69
C LEU A 3 -49.63 18.76 20.64
N GLU A 4 -50.70 19.55 20.74
CA GLU A 4 -50.98 20.62 19.78
C GLU A 4 -49.92 21.74 19.81
N LEU A 5 -49.45 22.09 21.01
CA LEU A 5 -48.42 23.12 21.18
C LEU A 5 -47.06 22.62 20.68
N PHE A 6 -46.74 21.35 20.92
CA PHE A 6 -45.55 20.69 20.38
C PHE A 6 -45.57 20.68 18.84
N LEU A 7 -46.72 20.33 18.25
CA LEU A 7 -46.92 20.34 16.80
C LEU A 7 -46.79 21.75 16.21
N GLN A 8 -47.41 22.77 16.83
CA GLN A 8 -47.34 24.14 16.32
C GLN A 8 -45.91 24.71 16.33
N GLN A 9 -45.14 24.43 17.37
CA GLN A 9 -43.79 24.99 17.51
C GLN A 9 -42.74 24.30 16.64
N ARG A 10 -42.83 22.98 16.46
CA ARG A 10 -41.74 22.19 15.85
C ARG A 10 -42.00 21.81 14.39
N ARG A 11 -43.25 21.84 13.92
CA ARG A 11 -43.60 21.50 12.53
C ARG A 11 -42.81 22.25 11.45
N PRO A 12 -42.47 23.55 11.58
CA PRO A 12 -41.70 24.25 10.56
C PRO A 12 -40.30 23.65 10.34
N SER A 13 -39.60 23.26 11.41
CA SER A 13 -38.25 22.66 11.28
C SER A 13 -38.31 21.27 10.65
N TRP A 14 -39.37 20.50 10.95
CA TRP A 14 -39.59 19.19 10.34
C TRP A 14 -39.87 19.29 8.85
N GLN A 15 -40.71 20.25 8.43
CA GLN A 15 -41.00 20.50 7.02
C GLN A 15 -39.76 20.93 6.25
N ARG A 16 -38.93 21.80 6.86
CA ARG A 16 -37.67 22.23 6.24
C ARG A 16 -36.70 21.07 6.06
N MET A 17 -36.55 20.22 7.07
CA MET A 17 -35.72 19.01 6.97
C MET A 17 -36.26 18.05 5.89
N GLU A 18 -37.58 17.88 5.80
CA GLU A 18 -38.20 17.04 4.78
C GLU A 18 -37.94 17.57 3.36
N GLU A 19 -37.99 18.88 3.16
CA GLU A 19 -37.67 19.53 1.89
C GLU A 19 -36.23 19.26 1.46
N LEU A 20 -35.27 19.48 2.36
CA LEU A 20 -33.84 19.23 2.11
C LEU A 20 -33.56 17.75 1.82
N VAL A 21 -34.19 16.83 2.57
CA VAL A 21 -34.11 15.38 2.33
C VAL A 21 -34.66 15.02 0.95
N ARG A 22 -35.80 15.60 0.56
CA ARG A 22 -36.43 15.34 -0.75
C ARG A 22 -35.58 15.88 -1.91
N GLN A 23 -34.94 17.03 -1.73
CA GLN A 23 -34.01 17.61 -2.69
C GLN A 23 -32.77 16.70 -2.87
N ALA A 24 -32.16 16.27 -1.77
CA ALA A 24 -31.00 15.37 -1.78
C ALA A 24 -31.30 14.00 -2.41
N GLN A 25 -32.51 13.46 -2.19
CA GLN A 25 -32.93 12.19 -2.79
C GLN A 25 -33.10 12.28 -4.32
N ARG A 26 -33.51 13.44 -4.85
CA ARG A 26 -33.67 13.66 -6.30
C ARG A 26 -32.35 13.92 -7.00
N SER A 27 -31.45 14.67 -6.34
CA SER A 27 -30.12 14.95 -6.87
C SER A 27 -29.12 15.10 -5.71
N PRO A 28 -28.28 14.08 -5.45
CA PRO A 28 -27.34 14.08 -4.33
C PRO A 28 -26.34 15.25 -4.33
N ARG A 29 -26.12 15.89 -5.49
CA ARG A 29 -25.20 17.04 -5.67
C ARG A 29 -25.90 18.39 -5.66
N SER A 30 -27.20 18.44 -5.42
CA SER A 30 -28.00 19.67 -5.50
C SER A 30 -28.00 20.50 -4.21
N LEU A 31 -27.48 19.97 -3.09
CA LEU A 31 -27.33 20.73 -1.84
C LEU A 31 -26.01 21.51 -1.85
N ALA A 32 -26.09 22.83 -1.69
CA ALA A 32 -24.92 23.68 -1.49
C ALA A 32 -24.38 23.54 -0.05
N GLY A 33 -23.12 23.92 0.19
CA GLY A 33 -22.46 23.85 1.51
C GLY A 33 -23.33 24.36 2.68
N PRO A 34 -23.92 25.56 2.59
CA PRO A 34 -24.80 26.09 3.64
C PRO A 34 -26.05 25.24 3.92
N GLN A 35 -26.59 24.55 2.90
CA GLN A 35 -27.77 23.68 3.04
C GLN A 35 -27.41 22.32 3.67
N LEU A 36 -26.16 21.86 3.51
CA LEU A 36 -25.65 20.67 4.18
C LEU A 36 -25.47 20.93 5.68
N ASP A 37 -24.93 22.10 6.04
CA ASP A 37 -24.81 22.51 7.44
C ASP A 37 -26.19 22.66 8.09
N GLU A 38 -27.14 23.29 7.39
CA GLU A 38 -28.54 23.41 7.81
C GLU A 38 -29.19 22.03 8.05
N LEU A 39 -28.98 21.07 7.13
CA LEU A 39 -29.48 19.71 7.27
C LEU A 39 -28.90 19.00 8.50
N GLY A 40 -27.61 19.21 8.81
CA GLY A 40 -26.96 18.66 10.01
C GLY A 40 -27.55 19.20 11.30
N THR A 41 -27.78 20.52 11.39
CA THR A 41 -28.41 21.16 12.55
C THR A 41 -29.85 20.69 12.73
N LEU A 42 -30.63 20.65 11.64
CA LEU A 42 -32.01 20.16 11.67
C LEU A 42 -32.08 18.69 12.09
N TYR A 43 -31.18 17.84 11.61
CA TYR A 43 -31.13 16.43 12.01
C TYR A 43 -30.97 16.26 13.53
N GLN A 44 -30.07 17.02 14.15
CA GLN A 44 -29.89 16.96 15.62
C GLN A 44 -31.17 17.41 16.35
N ALA A 45 -31.78 18.50 15.90
CA ALA A 45 -33.00 19.04 16.50
C ALA A 45 -34.20 18.08 16.36
N VAL A 46 -34.38 17.44 15.21
CA VAL A 46 -35.47 16.50 14.94
C VAL A 46 -35.24 15.15 15.62
N THR A 47 -33.99 14.72 15.80
CA THR A 47 -33.66 13.53 16.60
C THR A 47 -34.00 13.76 18.08
N ALA A 48 -33.74 14.96 18.61
CA ALA A 48 -34.17 15.33 19.96
C ALA A 48 -35.71 15.37 20.08
N ASP A 49 -36.41 15.88 19.06
CA ASP A 49 -37.87 15.87 19.02
C ASP A 49 -38.44 14.45 18.97
N LEU A 50 -37.80 13.54 18.23
CA LEU A 50 -38.19 12.14 18.19
C LEU A 50 -38.05 11.49 19.57
N ALA A 51 -36.96 11.75 20.30
CA ALA A 51 -36.77 11.23 21.65
C ALA A 51 -37.85 11.75 22.63
N LEU A 52 -38.22 13.04 22.51
CA LEU A 52 -39.32 13.62 23.28
C LEU A 52 -40.68 13.00 22.90
N ALA A 53 -40.94 12.82 21.61
CA ALA A 53 -42.18 12.24 21.10
C ALA A 53 -42.32 10.76 21.50
N GLN A 54 -41.24 9.99 21.52
CA GLN A 54 -41.21 8.61 22.01
C GLN A 54 -41.53 8.52 23.50
N ARG A 55 -41.05 9.49 24.30
CA ARG A 55 -41.30 9.54 25.75
C ARG A 55 -42.72 9.96 26.08
N ASP A 56 -43.20 11.04 25.46
CA ASP A 56 -44.45 11.70 25.85
C ASP A 56 -45.65 11.23 25.02
N PHE A 57 -45.42 10.72 23.80
CA PHE A 57 -46.45 10.39 22.81
C PHE A 57 -46.16 9.08 22.00
N PRO A 58 -45.81 7.95 22.64
CA PRO A 58 -45.26 6.77 21.95
C PRO A 58 -46.17 6.17 20.86
N ASN A 59 -47.50 6.24 21.03
CA ASN A 59 -48.47 5.63 20.12
C ASN A 59 -49.12 6.63 19.14
N GLN A 60 -48.58 7.84 19.02
CA GLN A 60 -49.12 8.89 18.15
C GLN A 60 -48.47 8.90 16.76
N GLN A 61 -49.20 9.37 15.75
CA GLN A 61 -48.70 9.47 14.37
C GLN A 61 -47.45 10.36 14.24
N VAL A 62 -47.31 11.37 15.10
CA VAL A 62 -46.14 12.26 15.11
C VAL A 62 -44.84 11.48 15.37
N THR A 63 -44.88 10.48 16.26
CA THR A 63 -43.72 9.67 16.61
C THR A 63 -43.29 8.80 15.43
N LEU A 64 -44.26 8.21 14.72
CA LEU A 64 -44.01 7.45 13.49
C LEU A 64 -43.44 8.34 12.38
N TYR A 65 -44.02 9.53 12.19
CA TYR A 65 -43.56 10.51 11.21
C TYR A 65 -42.11 10.94 11.46
N LEU A 66 -41.79 11.31 12.71
CA LEU A 66 -40.44 11.73 13.08
C LEU A 66 -39.43 10.60 12.92
N ASN A 67 -39.81 9.38 13.27
CA ASN A 67 -38.95 8.21 13.11
C ASN A 67 -38.58 7.98 11.64
N GLN A 68 -39.56 8.08 10.73
CA GLN A 68 -39.33 7.95 9.28
C GLN A 68 -38.47 9.10 8.74
N LEU A 69 -38.73 10.34 9.17
CA LEU A 69 -37.96 11.52 8.74
C LEU A 69 -36.49 11.43 9.16
N VAL A 70 -36.24 11.05 10.43
CA VAL A 70 -34.88 10.82 10.94
C VAL A 70 -34.20 9.68 10.18
N GLY A 71 -34.88 8.55 9.95
CA GLY A 71 -34.31 7.42 9.21
C GLY A 71 -33.90 7.78 7.77
N ARG A 72 -34.71 8.57 7.06
CA ARG A 72 -34.39 9.06 5.70
C ARG A 72 -33.20 10.00 5.69
N ALA A 73 -33.15 10.94 6.64
CA ALA A 73 -32.03 11.88 6.75
C ALA A 73 -30.74 11.20 7.20
N HIS A 74 -30.83 10.24 8.12
CA HIS A 74 -29.68 9.45 8.60
C HIS A 74 -28.95 8.78 7.43
N THR A 75 -29.70 8.19 6.50
CA THR A 75 -29.14 7.56 5.30
C THR A 75 -28.42 8.56 4.39
N LEU A 76 -28.78 9.85 4.40
CA LEU A 76 -28.13 10.89 3.59
C LEU A 76 -26.89 11.47 4.28
N ILE A 77 -26.97 11.73 5.58
CA ILE A 77 -25.88 12.33 6.38
C ILE A 77 -24.75 11.32 6.59
N TYR A 78 -25.09 10.03 6.75
CA TYR A 78 -24.14 8.95 6.99
C TYR A 78 -23.91 8.04 5.78
N ARG A 79 -24.43 8.40 4.59
CA ARG A 79 -23.99 7.76 3.35
C ARG A 79 -22.51 8.07 3.16
N GLY A 80 -21.65 7.08 3.38
CA GLY A 80 -20.22 7.19 3.11
C GLY A 80 -19.98 7.62 1.67
N GLU A 81 -19.52 8.85 1.46
CA GLU A 81 -19.34 9.41 0.13
C GLU A 81 -18.29 8.67 -0.72
N PRO A 82 -18.41 8.72 -2.07
CA PRO A 82 -17.40 8.30 -3.07
C PRO A 82 -16.06 9.07 -3.02
N LEU A 83 -15.87 9.96 -2.04
CA LEU A 83 -14.61 10.66 -1.73
C LEU A 83 -13.42 9.70 -1.59
N ARG A 84 -13.64 8.50 -1.02
CA ARG A 84 -12.57 7.51 -0.78
C ARG A 84 -11.94 7.00 -2.09
N TRP A 85 -12.73 6.81 -3.15
CA TRP A 85 -12.21 6.38 -4.45
C TRP A 85 -11.50 7.51 -5.20
N ARG A 86 -12.04 8.74 -5.16
CA ARG A 86 -11.37 9.91 -5.77
C ARG A 86 -10.03 10.20 -5.10
N GLN A 87 -9.95 10.09 -3.77
CA GLN A 87 -8.71 10.24 -3.00
C GLN A 87 -7.71 9.13 -3.34
N LEU A 88 -8.14 7.87 -3.43
CA LEU A 88 -7.27 6.76 -3.81
C LEU A 88 -6.73 6.93 -5.24
N LYS A 89 -7.58 7.34 -6.18
CA LYS A 89 -7.17 7.64 -7.56
C LYS A 89 -6.20 8.82 -7.62
N ALA A 90 -6.43 9.88 -6.84
CA ALA A 90 -5.51 11.01 -6.74
C ALA A 90 -4.17 10.59 -6.11
N PHE A 91 -4.21 9.76 -5.07
CA PHE A 91 -3.02 9.22 -4.43
C PHE A 91 -2.13 8.48 -5.43
N TYR A 92 -2.65 7.47 -6.13
CA TYR A 92 -1.86 6.75 -7.14
C TYR A 92 -1.48 7.65 -8.32
N ARG A 93 -2.38 8.49 -8.83
CA ARG A 93 -2.06 9.28 -10.04
C ARG A 93 -0.97 10.34 -9.80
N THR A 94 -0.89 10.91 -8.61
CA THR A 94 0.01 12.05 -8.34
C THR A 94 0.89 11.87 -7.12
N GLN A 95 0.34 11.52 -5.96
CA GLN A 95 1.09 11.55 -4.70
C GLN A 95 2.12 10.42 -4.62
N PHE A 96 1.73 9.19 -4.95
CA PHE A 96 2.62 8.03 -4.91
C PHE A 96 3.89 8.23 -5.77
N PRO A 97 3.83 8.55 -7.08
CA PRO A 97 5.03 8.74 -7.88
C PRO A 97 5.86 9.96 -7.46
N GLN A 98 5.25 11.00 -6.89
CA GLN A 98 5.98 12.12 -6.29
C GLN A 98 6.79 11.67 -5.07
N LEU A 99 6.14 11.00 -4.12
CA LEU A 99 6.77 10.48 -2.90
C LEU A 99 7.89 9.48 -3.24
N TYR A 100 7.70 8.62 -4.23
CA TYR A 100 8.76 7.71 -4.69
C TYR A 100 10.00 8.49 -5.16
N ARG A 101 9.82 9.52 -5.99
CA ARG A 101 10.95 10.34 -6.47
C ARG A 101 11.66 11.09 -5.34
N ASP A 102 10.91 11.58 -4.36
CA ASP A 102 11.48 12.25 -3.19
C ASP A 102 12.34 11.28 -2.35
N LEU A 103 11.97 10.00 -2.31
CA LEU A 103 12.70 8.95 -1.58
C LEU A 103 13.73 8.19 -2.45
N LEU A 104 13.87 8.54 -3.73
CA LEU A 104 14.75 7.83 -4.66
C LEU A 104 16.20 7.67 -4.16
N PRO A 105 16.85 8.68 -3.54
CA PRO A 105 18.19 8.49 -2.99
C PRO A 105 18.26 7.39 -1.92
N TYR A 106 17.24 7.26 -1.07
CA TYR A 106 17.17 6.21 -0.05
C TYR A 106 16.86 4.85 -0.67
N THR A 107 15.99 4.81 -1.67
CA THR A 107 15.69 3.59 -2.44
C THR A 107 16.94 3.07 -3.16
N LEU A 108 17.75 3.96 -3.75
CA LEU A 108 19.02 3.61 -4.37
C LEU A 108 20.05 3.13 -3.34
N ALA A 109 20.11 3.76 -2.16
CA ALA A 109 20.95 3.28 -1.07
C ALA A 109 20.54 1.86 -0.63
N ALA A 110 19.24 1.60 -0.49
CA ALA A 110 18.71 0.27 -0.18
C ALA A 110 19.03 -0.76 -1.28
N PHE A 111 18.91 -0.38 -2.55
CA PHE A 111 19.33 -1.23 -3.68
C PHE A 111 20.81 -1.60 -3.57
N VAL A 112 21.71 -0.65 -3.29
CA VAL A 112 23.15 -0.93 -3.14
C VAL A 112 23.43 -1.82 -1.93
N LEU A 113 22.73 -1.59 -0.81
CA LEU A 113 22.83 -2.39 0.41
C LEU A 113 22.36 -3.84 0.22
N PHE A 114 21.49 -4.08 -0.76
CA PHE A 114 21.09 -5.43 -1.16
C PHE A 114 22.08 -6.02 -2.18
N LEU A 115 22.43 -5.24 -3.21
CA LEU A 115 23.22 -5.71 -4.34
C LEU A 115 24.64 -6.09 -3.93
N LEU A 116 25.32 -5.28 -3.11
CA LEU A 116 26.71 -5.55 -2.75
C LEU A 116 26.85 -6.87 -1.97
N PRO A 117 26.05 -7.13 -0.90
CA PRO A 117 26.10 -8.42 -0.23
C PRO A 117 25.66 -9.58 -1.12
N ALA A 118 24.71 -9.38 -2.04
CA ALA A 118 24.33 -10.41 -3.01
C ALA A 118 25.49 -10.82 -3.92
N LEU A 119 26.21 -9.85 -4.48
CA LEU A 119 27.36 -10.12 -5.34
C LEU A 119 28.48 -10.81 -4.54
N VAL A 120 28.78 -10.32 -3.34
CA VAL A 120 29.81 -10.91 -2.47
C VAL A 120 29.46 -12.34 -2.10
N ALA A 121 28.24 -12.60 -1.64
CA ALA A 121 27.77 -13.93 -1.28
C ALA A 121 27.77 -14.88 -2.49
N GLY A 122 27.24 -14.43 -3.63
CA GLY A 122 27.20 -15.24 -4.85
C GLY A 122 28.59 -15.59 -5.37
N MET A 123 29.53 -14.65 -5.38
CA MET A 123 30.92 -14.94 -5.74
C MET A 123 31.59 -15.87 -4.73
N ALA A 124 31.37 -15.68 -3.43
CA ALA A 124 31.97 -16.52 -2.40
C ALA A 124 31.51 -17.98 -2.53
N VAL A 125 30.20 -18.21 -2.74
CA VAL A 125 29.66 -19.55 -2.97
C VAL A 125 30.09 -20.12 -4.33
N ALA A 126 30.17 -19.30 -5.38
CA ALA A 126 30.65 -19.77 -6.68
C ALA A 126 32.13 -20.21 -6.66
N VAL A 127 32.96 -19.61 -5.82
CA VAL A 127 34.37 -19.99 -5.62
C VAL A 127 34.50 -21.19 -4.69
N ASN A 128 33.74 -21.21 -3.60
CA ASN A 128 33.71 -22.30 -2.63
C ASN A 128 32.26 -22.61 -2.22
N PRO A 129 31.63 -23.64 -2.82
CA PRO A 129 30.22 -23.98 -2.57
C PRO A 129 29.89 -24.21 -1.09
N ASP A 130 30.81 -24.73 -0.29
CA ASP A 130 30.62 -24.96 1.15
C ASP A 130 30.35 -23.67 1.93
N THR A 131 30.69 -22.50 1.36
CA THR A 131 30.38 -21.19 1.95
C THR A 131 28.87 -20.98 2.14
N ILE A 132 28.01 -21.70 1.40
CA ILE A 132 26.57 -21.62 1.59
C ILE A 132 26.14 -21.98 3.01
N TYR A 133 26.82 -22.94 3.66
CA TYR A 133 26.53 -23.34 5.04
C TYR A 133 26.92 -22.29 6.07
N VAL A 134 27.83 -21.37 5.72
CA VAL A 134 28.18 -20.23 6.57
C VAL A 134 27.10 -19.15 6.50
N ILE A 135 26.50 -18.97 5.32
CA ILE A 135 25.50 -17.91 5.06
C ILE A 135 24.11 -18.36 5.51
N GLU A 136 23.68 -19.55 5.10
CA GLU A 136 22.34 -20.10 5.31
C GLU A 136 22.24 -20.99 6.56
N GLY A 137 23.38 -21.44 7.09
CA GLY A 137 23.44 -22.42 8.17
C GLY A 137 23.22 -23.87 7.71
N PRO A 138 23.25 -24.83 8.63
CA PRO A 138 23.16 -26.26 8.32
C PRO A 138 21.79 -26.70 7.80
N GLY A 139 20.74 -25.90 8.00
CA GLY A 139 19.38 -26.21 7.55
C GLY A 139 19.21 -26.24 6.03
N ILE A 140 20.16 -25.67 5.27
CA ILE A 140 20.12 -25.61 3.80
C ILE A 140 20.53 -26.94 3.13
N ALA A 141 21.03 -27.92 3.89
CA ALA A 141 21.60 -29.15 3.36
C ALA A 141 20.65 -29.91 2.41
N GLY A 142 19.34 -29.93 2.71
CA GLY A 142 18.35 -30.56 1.83
C GLY A 142 18.25 -29.88 0.46
N LEU A 143 18.30 -28.55 0.42
CA LEU A 143 18.31 -27.79 -0.83
C LEU A 143 19.60 -28.04 -1.62
N VAL A 144 20.74 -28.11 -0.92
CA VAL A 144 22.04 -28.41 -1.55
C VAL A 144 22.00 -29.79 -2.21
N GLU A 145 21.45 -30.80 -1.52
CA GLU A 145 21.29 -32.15 -2.09
C GLU A 145 20.42 -32.15 -3.36
N GLU A 146 19.28 -31.43 -3.36
CA GLU A 146 18.43 -31.29 -4.55
C GLU A 146 19.20 -30.65 -5.72
N VAL A 147 19.93 -29.57 -5.47
CA VAL A 147 20.72 -28.86 -6.48
C VAL A 147 21.87 -29.73 -7.01
N GLU A 148 22.53 -30.51 -6.15
CA GLU A 148 23.57 -31.46 -6.54
C GLU A 148 23.03 -32.58 -7.45
N ARG A 149 21.76 -32.97 -7.27
CA ARG A 149 21.05 -33.90 -8.16
C ARG A 149 20.55 -33.28 -9.46
N GLY A 150 20.71 -31.96 -9.63
CA GLY A 150 20.23 -31.23 -10.81
C GLY A 150 18.77 -30.80 -10.72
N GLU A 151 18.17 -30.81 -9.53
CA GLU A 151 16.76 -30.50 -9.30
C GLU A 151 16.60 -29.04 -8.81
N LEU A 152 15.46 -28.43 -9.15
CA LEU A 152 15.10 -27.08 -8.70
C LEU A 152 13.81 -27.12 -7.88
N TRP A 153 13.82 -26.53 -6.69
CA TRP A 153 12.63 -26.37 -5.84
C TRP A 153 11.52 -25.52 -6.50
N THR A 154 11.85 -24.78 -7.57
CA THR A 154 10.92 -23.97 -8.35
C THR A 154 10.02 -24.81 -9.27
N ASP A 155 10.30 -26.10 -9.45
CA ASP A 155 9.48 -27.03 -10.22
C ASP A 155 8.26 -27.51 -9.40
N ILE A 156 7.35 -26.57 -9.16
CA ILE A 156 6.19 -26.77 -8.29
C ILE A 156 5.08 -27.50 -9.04
N ALA A 157 4.58 -28.61 -8.48
CA ALA A 157 3.48 -29.38 -9.05
C ALA A 157 2.17 -28.56 -9.14
N PRO A 158 1.38 -28.66 -10.23
CA PRO A 158 0.20 -27.81 -10.45
C PRO A 158 -0.79 -27.75 -9.29
N GLY A 159 -0.99 -28.87 -8.58
CA GLY A 159 -1.94 -28.96 -7.46
C GLY A 159 -1.56 -28.15 -6.21
N VAL A 160 -0.31 -27.71 -6.08
CA VAL A 160 0.19 -27.00 -4.87
C VAL A 160 0.72 -25.60 -5.16
N ARG A 161 0.74 -25.15 -6.43
CA ARG A 161 1.28 -23.83 -6.84
C ARG A 161 0.63 -22.65 -6.12
N SER A 162 -0.69 -22.67 -5.96
CA SER A 162 -1.43 -21.61 -5.28
C SER A 162 -1.05 -21.47 -3.81
N ALA A 163 -0.84 -22.61 -3.12
CA ALA A 163 -0.40 -22.63 -1.74
C ALA A 163 1.06 -22.14 -1.61
N ALA A 164 1.96 -22.65 -2.45
CA ALA A 164 3.37 -22.23 -2.47
C ALA A 164 3.51 -20.72 -2.73
N SER A 165 2.83 -20.21 -3.75
CA SER A 165 2.80 -18.77 -4.06
C SER A 165 2.25 -17.92 -2.93
N SER A 166 1.19 -18.38 -2.25
CA SER A 166 0.64 -17.64 -1.11
C SER A 166 1.63 -17.55 0.06
N LEU A 167 2.42 -18.61 0.29
CA LEU A 167 3.47 -18.63 1.30
C LEU A 167 4.60 -17.66 0.93
N ILE A 168 5.10 -17.70 -0.31
CA ILE A 168 6.18 -16.82 -0.77
C ILE A 168 5.73 -15.36 -0.76
N MET A 169 4.54 -15.06 -1.29
CA MET A 169 3.95 -13.73 -1.23
C MET A 169 3.81 -13.23 0.21
N THR A 170 3.37 -14.08 1.15
CA THR A 170 3.27 -13.71 2.57
C THR A 170 4.64 -13.38 3.15
N ASN A 171 5.67 -14.18 2.83
CA ASN A 171 7.05 -13.91 3.23
C ASN A 171 7.54 -12.56 2.69
N ASN A 172 7.31 -12.27 1.42
CA ASN A 172 7.72 -11.00 0.80
C ASN A 172 7.00 -9.79 1.40
N ILE A 173 5.71 -9.93 1.74
CA ILE A 173 4.96 -8.91 2.48
C ILE A 173 5.56 -8.71 3.88
N GLN A 174 5.90 -9.79 4.59
CA GLN A 174 6.54 -9.71 5.90
C GLN A 174 7.91 -9.02 5.83
N VAL A 175 8.75 -9.39 4.86
CA VAL A 175 10.06 -8.76 4.62
C VAL A 175 9.87 -7.27 4.31
N MET A 176 8.91 -6.90 3.47
CA MET A 176 8.59 -5.50 3.17
C MET A 176 8.27 -4.72 4.46
N PHE A 177 7.34 -5.23 5.29
CA PHE A 177 6.95 -4.56 6.53
C PHE A 177 8.06 -4.53 7.58
N LEU A 178 8.81 -5.62 7.74
CA LEU A 178 9.94 -5.70 8.67
C LEU A 178 11.05 -4.71 8.28
N THR A 179 11.41 -4.68 7.00
CA THR A 179 12.41 -3.75 6.43
C THR A 179 12.01 -2.30 6.68
N PHE A 180 10.74 -1.97 6.41
CA PHE A 180 10.17 -0.65 6.67
C PHE A 180 10.18 -0.30 8.17
N ALA A 181 9.65 -1.20 9.02
CA ALA A 181 9.54 -0.99 10.46
C ALA A 181 10.91 -0.89 11.12
N GLY A 182 11.94 -1.53 10.53
CA GLY A 182 13.32 -1.41 10.94
C GLY A 182 13.87 0.03 10.91
N GLY A 183 13.21 0.95 10.21
CA GLY A 183 13.54 2.38 10.30
C GLY A 183 13.40 2.95 11.72
N LEU A 184 12.50 2.38 12.54
CA LEU A 184 12.29 2.79 13.93
C LEU A 184 13.52 2.53 14.82
N THR A 185 14.41 1.60 14.43
CA THR A 185 15.67 1.33 15.15
C THR A 185 16.81 2.23 14.71
N GLY A 186 16.50 3.38 14.09
CA GLY A 186 17.50 4.24 13.44
C GLY A 186 17.96 3.69 12.08
N GLY A 187 17.25 2.71 11.52
CA GLY A 187 17.57 2.06 10.25
C GLY A 187 18.50 0.85 10.37
N LEU A 188 19.00 0.51 11.57
CA LEU A 188 19.91 -0.64 11.75
C LEU A 188 19.27 -1.96 11.34
N LEU A 189 18.01 -2.18 11.71
CA LEU A 189 17.28 -3.38 11.32
C LEU A 189 17.01 -3.38 9.81
N THR A 190 16.70 -2.23 9.21
CA THR A 190 16.56 -2.09 7.76
C THR A 190 17.85 -2.48 7.03
N LEU A 191 19.00 -2.01 7.50
CA LEU A 191 20.31 -2.38 6.94
C LEU A 191 20.54 -3.89 6.99
N TRP A 192 20.29 -4.50 8.15
CA TRP A 192 20.46 -5.94 8.34
C TRP A 192 19.52 -6.76 7.44
N VAL A 193 18.24 -6.40 7.35
CA VAL A 193 17.29 -7.13 6.50
C VAL A 193 17.68 -7.02 5.02
N MET A 194 18.03 -5.81 4.55
CA MET A 194 18.45 -5.61 3.16
C MET A 194 19.71 -6.41 2.81
N ALA A 195 20.72 -6.37 3.69
CA ALA A 195 21.96 -7.10 3.48
C ALA A 195 21.75 -8.63 3.55
N SER A 196 20.97 -9.11 4.52
CA SER A 196 20.66 -10.53 4.68
C SER A 196 19.90 -11.10 3.48
N ASN A 197 18.86 -10.41 3.00
CA ASN A 197 18.12 -10.84 1.82
C ASN A 197 19.00 -10.80 0.55
N GLY A 198 19.89 -9.81 0.45
CA GLY A 198 20.89 -9.75 -0.61
C GLY A 198 21.82 -10.97 -0.57
N MET A 199 22.43 -11.25 0.58
CA MET A 199 23.31 -12.41 0.77
C MET A 199 22.60 -13.73 0.44
N HIS A 200 21.36 -13.90 0.90
CA HIS A 200 20.57 -15.10 0.63
C HIS A 200 20.37 -15.33 -0.86
N LEU A 201 19.83 -14.32 -1.57
CA LEU A 201 19.63 -14.42 -3.02
C LEU A 201 20.95 -14.67 -3.76
N GLY A 202 22.00 -13.96 -3.36
CA GLY A 202 23.35 -14.12 -3.91
C GLY A 202 23.90 -15.53 -3.74
N ALA A 203 23.87 -16.06 -2.52
CA ALA A 203 24.37 -17.39 -2.18
C ALA A 203 23.66 -18.49 -2.97
N ILE A 204 22.33 -18.40 -3.07
CA ILE A 204 21.52 -19.33 -3.85
C ILE A 204 21.88 -19.28 -5.35
N PHE A 205 21.99 -18.08 -5.94
CA PHE A 205 22.44 -17.96 -7.33
C PHE A 205 23.87 -18.47 -7.52
N GLY A 206 24.76 -18.24 -6.55
CA GLY A 206 26.13 -18.75 -6.53
C GLY A 206 26.17 -20.27 -6.60
N LEU A 207 25.43 -20.94 -5.71
CA LEU A 207 25.32 -22.40 -5.70
C LEU A 207 24.80 -22.92 -7.04
N LEU A 208 23.66 -22.40 -7.50
CA LEU A 208 23.06 -22.84 -8.76
C LEU A 208 23.96 -22.60 -9.96
N SER A 209 24.82 -21.57 -9.94
CA SER A 209 25.75 -21.29 -11.03
C SER A 209 26.81 -22.40 -11.19
N VAL A 210 27.29 -22.97 -10.08
CA VAL A 210 28.28 -24.05 -10.07
C VAL A 210 27.67 -25.36 -10.60
N HIS A 211 26.38 -25.58 -10.38
CA HIS A 211 25.65 -26.76 -10.84
C HIS A 211 24.95 -26.56 -12.21
N GLY A 212 25.15 -25.42 -12.88
CA GLY A 212 24.54 -25.16 -14.20
C GLY A 212 23.03 -24.90 -14.18
N LEU A 213 22.44 -24.67 -13.00
CA LEU A 213 21.00 -24.48 -12.79
C LEU A 213 20.57 -23.01 -12.66
N ALA A 214 21.51 -22.05 -12.64
CA ALA A 214 21.21 -20.63 -12.43
C ALA A 214 20.21 -20.06 -13.45
N HIS A 215 20.20 -20.59 -14.68
CA HIS A 215 19.26 -20.17 -15.71
C HIS A 215 17.80 -20.49 -15.32
N GLY A 216 17.55 -21.65 -14.70
CA GLY A 216 16.21 -22.05 -14.29
C GLY A 216 15.63 -21.12 -13.23
N LEU A 217 16.45 -20.75 -12.22
CA LEU A 217 16.03 -19.75 -11.23
C LEU A 217 15.83 -18.37 -11.87
N ALA A 218 16.73 -17.94 -12.76
CA ALA A 218 16.57 -16.66 -13.45
C ALA A 218 15.28 -16.63 -14.28
N GLU A 219 14.94 -17.72 -14.98
CA GLU A 219 13.68 -17.85 -15.73
C GLU A 219 12.45 -17.79 -14.81
N PHE A 220 12.52 -18.41 -13.65
CA PHE A 220 11.45 -18.34 -12.65
C PHE A 220 11.25 -16.90 -12.14
N VAL A 221 12.35 -16.23 -11.76
CA VAL A 221 12.32 -14.91 -11.14
C VAL A 221 11.99 -13.79 -12.13
N VAL A 222 12.46 -13.87 -13.39
CA VAL A 222 12.37 -12.74 -14.34
C VAL A 222 10.95 -12.23 -14.56
N ALA A 223 9.93 -13.10 -14.46
CA ALA A 223 8.54 -12.73 -14.70
C ALA A 223 7.97 -11.73 -13.68
N HIS A 224 8.37 -11.83 -12.40
CA HIS A 224 7.78 -11.09 -11.29
C HIS A 224 8.81 -10.29 -10.48
N GLY A 225 10.08 -10.72 -10.48
CA GLY A 225 11.13 -10.20 -9.61
C GLY A 225 11.39 -8.71 -9.76
N VAL A 226 11.14 -8.12 -10.94
CA VAL A 226 11.28 -6.66 -11.13
C VAL A 226 10.30 -5.89 -10.24
N ILE A 227 9.05 -6.33 -10.13
CA ILE A 227 8.04 -5.68 -9.27
C ILE A 227 8.42 -5.88 -7.81
N GLU A 228 8.72 -7.12 -7.44
CA GLU A 228 8.99 -7.52 -6.06
C GLU A 228 10.22 -6.82 -5.50
N LEU A 229 11.37 -6.92 -6.18
CA LEU A 229 12.60 -6.26 -5.75
C LEU A 229 12.44 -4.74 -5.70
N SER A 230 11.71 -4.14 -6.64
CA SER A 230 11.41 -2.70 -6.60
C SER A 230 10.64 -2.30 -5.34
N VAL A 231 9.67 -3.11 -4.93
CA VAL A 231 8.91 -2.89 -3.69
C VAL A 231 9.81 -3.05 -2.46
N ILE A 232 10.65 -4.09 -2.41
CA ILE A 232 11.59 -4.31 -1.31
C ILE A 232 12.59 -3.15 -1.20
N PHE A 233 13.15 -2.67 -2.32
CA PHE A 233 14.07 -1.53 -2.31
C PHE A 233 13.38 -0.24 -1.88
N LEU A 234 12.12 -0.03 -2.28
CA LEU A 234 11.33 1.10 -1.80
C LEU A 234 11.06 0.99 -0.29
N ALA A 235 10.77 -0.21 0.22
CA ALA A 235 10.58 -0.44 1.65
C ALA A 235 11.88 -0.21 2.45
N GLY A 236 13.01 -0.67 1.93
CA GLY A 236 14.35 -0.34 2.41
C GLY A 236 14.59 1.17 2.43
N GLY A 237 14.27 1.85 1.33
CA GLY A 237 14.35 3.31 1.24
C GLY A 237 13.50 4.02 2.29
N CYS A 238 12.26 3.58 2.51
CA CYS A 238 11.40 4.09 3.57
C CYS A 238 11.99 3.86 4.97
N GLY A 239 12.53 2.67 5.25
CA GLY A 239 13.18 2.36 6.52
C GLY A 239 14.40 3.25 6.78
N LEU A 240 15.28 3.42 5.78
CA LEU A 240 16.44 4.32 5.87
C LEU A 240 16.02 5.78 6.00
N TYR A 241 14.98 6.21 5.29
CA TYR A 241 14.42 7.54 5.40
C TYR A 241 13.89 7.83 6.81
N ILE A 242 13.19 6.88 7.43
CA ILE A 242 12.72 7.01 8.82
C ILE A 242 13.92 7.04 9.79
N GLY A 243 14.87 6.13 9.63
CA GLY A 243 16.08 6.06 10.44
C GLY A 243 16.91 7.34 10.39
N ASP A 244 17.07 7.91 9.20
CA ASP A 244 17.73 9.20 9.02
C ASP A 244 17.02 10.34 9.77
N GLY A 245 15.70 10.27 9.95
CA GLY A 245 14.95 11.25 10.75
C GLY A 245 15.28 11.21 12.23
N LEU A 246 15.64 10.04 12.77
CA LEU A 246 16.09 9.88 14.15
C LEU A 246 17.52 10.40 14.34
N ILE A 247 18.40 10.11 13.38
CA ILE A 247 19.82 10.48 13.42
C ILE A 247 20.02 11.97 13.10
N ARG A 248 19.37 12.47 12.04
CA ARG A 248 19.49 13.82 11.49
C ARG A 248 18.10 14.48 11.34
N PRO A 249 17.44 14.89 12.44
CA PRO A 249 16.09 15.47 12.42
C PRO A 249 16.02 16.91 11.84
N ARG A 250 17.17 17.54 11.59
CA ARG A 250 17.29 18.95 11.15
C ARG A 250 16.62 19.91 12.15
N LEU A 251 15.66 20.72 11.70
CA LEU A 251 14.97 21.72 12.50
C LEU A 251 13.83 21.14 13.35
N LEU A 252 13.49 19.86 13.17
CA LEU A 252 12.44 19.19 13.93
C LEU A 252 13.01 18.55 15.19
N SER A 253 12.14 18.30 16.18
CA SER A 253 12.48 17.34 17.22
C SER A 253 12.61 15.93 16.62
N ARG A 254 13.38 15.04 17.25
CA ARG A 254 13.48 13.63 16.80
C ARG A 254 12.11 12.96 16.72
N LYS A 255 11.21 13.27 17.66
CA LYS A 255 9.84 12.75 17.69
C LYS A 255 9.03 13.23 16.50
N ASP A 256 9.07 14.52 16.20
CA ASP A 256 8.29 15.09 15.09
C ASP A 256 8.83 14.63 13.73
N ALA A 257 10.16 14.58 13.59
CA ALA A 257 10.82 14.01 12.42
C ALA A 257 10.39 12.55 12.22
N LEU A 258 10.39 11.74 13.28
CA LEU A 258 9.97 10.35 13.22
C LEU A 258 8.51 10.22 12.77
N ILE A 259 7.59 10.97 13.38
CA ILE A 259 6.15 10.93 13.03
C ILE A 259 5.94 11.33 11.57
N GLN A 260 6.54 12.43 11.14
CA GLN A 260 6.38 12.94 9.77
C GLN A 260 6.95 11.95 8.73
N ARG A 261 8.16 11.44 8.96
CA ARG A 261 8.80 10.51 8.02
C ARG A 261 8.09 9.16 8.00
N THR A 262 7.63 8.67 9.15
CA THR A 262 6.83 7.44 9.24
C THR A 262 5.52 7.57 8.48
N ARG A 263 4.79 8.68 8.63
CA ARG A 263 3.54 8.92 7.87
C ARG A 263 3.76 8.86 6.36
N THR A 264 4.85 9.45 5.89
CA THR A 264 5.26 9.41 4.47
C THR A 264 5.57 7.98 4.04
N GLY A 265 6.35 7.25 4.83
CA GLY A 265 6.72 5.87 4.55
C GLY A 265 5.50 4.93 4.53
N VAL A 266 4.58 5.04 5.50
CA VAL A 266 3.35 4.24 5.54
C VAL A 266 2.52 4.40 4.26
N GLN A 267 2.41 5.63 3.73
CA GLN A 267 1.69 5.88 2.48
C GLN A 267 2.30 5.08 1.32
N LEU A 268 3.63 5.11 1.18
CA LEU A 268 4.33 4.34 0.15
C LEU A 268 4.18 2.82 0.35
N ILE A 269 4.36 2.31 1.57
CA ILE A 269 4.23 0.88 1.85
C ILE A 269 2.83 0.36 1.55
N LEU A 270 1.79 1.06 1.99
CA LEU A 270 0.40 0.67 1.70
C LEU A 270 0.10 0.75 0.20
N GLY A 271 0.70 1.71 -0.51
CA GLY A 271 0.59 1.79 -1.97
C GLY A 271 1.32 0.68 -2.73
N CYS A 272 2.28 0.00 -2.10
CA CYS A 272 3.00 -1.15 -2.69
C CYS A 272 2.26 -2.47 -2.55
N VAL A 273 1.32 -2.62 -1.60
CA VAL A 273 0.61 -3.89 -1.36
C VAL A 273 -0.03 -4.45 -2.63
N PRO A 274 -0.76 -3.67 -3.46
CA PRO A 274 -1.32 -4.21 -4.71
C PRO A 274 -0.25 -4.68 -5.71
N LEU A 275 0.95 -4.09 -5.69
CA LEU A 275 2.05 -4.51 -6.56
C LEU A 275 2.59 -5.88 -6.15
N LEU A 276 2.72 -6.14 -4.84
CA LEU A 276 3.11 -7.47 -4.34
C LEU A 276 2.05 -8.54 -4.63
N VAL A 277 0.76 -8.19 -4.59
CA VAL A 277 -0.30 -9.11 -5.00
C VAL A 277 -0.17 -9.46 -6.49
N ILE A 278 0.10 -8.47 -7.34
CA ILE A 278 0.34 -8.71 -8.77
C ILE A 278 1.58 -9.59 -8.97
N ALA A 279 2.68 -9.30 -8.27
CA ALA A 279 3.90 -10.11 -8.32
C ALA A 279 3.63 -11.55 -7.89
N GLY A 280 2.94 -11.77 -6.76
CA GLY A 280 2.56 -13.09 -6.26
C GLY A 280 1.66 -13.87 -7.22
N LEU A 281 0.72 -13.19 -7.91
CA LEU A 281 -0.07 -13.84 -8.97
C LEU A 281 0.79 -14.26 -10.15
N ILE A 282 1.73 -13.43 -10.60
CA ILE A 282 2.66 -13.81 -11.67
C ILE A 282 3.53 -14.98 -11.21
N GLU A 283 4.02 -14.93 -9.97
CA GLU A 283 4.82 -15.99 -9.36
C GLU A 283 4.06 -17.32 -9.28
N GLY A 284 2.82 -17.34 -8.81
CA GLY A 284 2.08 -18.58 -8.64
C GLY A 284 1.59 -19.22 -9.93
N PHE A 285 1.32 -18.41 -10.96
CA PHE A 285 0.69 -18.89 -12.18
C PHE A 285 1.63 -18.91 -13.38
N LEU A 286 2.46 -17.87 -13.58
CA LEU A 286 3.33 -17.76 -14.76
C LEU A 286 4.72 -18.34 -14.53
N SER A 287 5.37 -18.04 -13.39
CA SER A 287 6.75 -18.46 -13.14
C SER A 287 6.97 -19.97 -13.20
N PRO A 288 6.16 -20.84 -12.54
CA PRO A 288 6.28 -22.30 -12.62
C PRO A 288 5.57 -22.89 -13.84
N SER A 289 5.00 -22.08 -14.74
CA SER A 289 4.31 -22.59 -15.92
C SER A 289 5.29 -23.11 -16.98
N ALA A 290 4.78 -23.98 -17.86
CA ALA A 290 5.49 -24.44 -19.06
C ALA A 290 5.56 -23.36 -20.17
N ALA A 291 5.22 -22.10 -19.86
CA ALA A 291 5.36 -21.01 -20.82
C ALA A 291 6.83 -20.83 -21.19
N PRO A 292 7.15 -20.60 -22.48
CA PRO A 292 8.52 -20.33 -22.91
C PRO A 292 9.16 -19.15 -22.18
N TRP A 293 10.49 -19.20 -22.00
CA TRP A 293 11.26 -18.18 -21.31
C TRP A 293 10.98 -16.75 -21.81
N TRP A 294 10.74 -16.57 -23.12
CA TRP A 294 10.50 -15.25 -23.71
C TRP A 294 9.17 -14.63 -23.24
N ILE A 295 8.15 -15.43 -22.90
CA ILE A 295 6.89 -14.95 -22.32
C ILE A 295 7.15 -14.41 -20.91
N LYS A 296 7.90 -15.16 -20.11
CA LYS A 296 8.28 -14.79 -18.74
C LYS A 296 9.12 -13.51 -18.75
N ALA A 297 10.15 -13.47 -19.62
CA ALA A 297 11.00 -12.29 -19.79
C ALA A 297 10.24 -11.06 -20.30
N THR A 298 9.33 -11.23 -21.27
CA THR A 298 8.51 -10.12 -21.77
C THR A 298 7.57 -9.59 -20.70
N THR A 299 6.95 -10.47 -19.90
CA THR A 299 6.12 -10.06 -18.77
C THR A 299 6.91 -9.23 -17.76
N GLY A 300 8.10 -9.70 -17.37
CA GLY A 300 9.00 -8.96 -16.48
C GLY A 300 9.41 -7.60 -17.05
N LEU A 301 9.80 -7.55 -18.32
CA LEU A 301 10.20 -6.33 -19.00
C LEU A 301 9.05 -5.33 -19.10
N VAL A 302 7.87 -5.76 -19.57
CA VAL A 302 6.70 -4.89 -19.73
C VAL A 302 6.24 -4.35 -18.39
N THR A 303 6.10 -5.21 -17.38
CA THR A 303 5.69 -4.77 -16.04
C THR A 303 6.71 -3.83 -15.42
N GLY A 304 8.01 -4.11 -15.58
CA GLY A 304 9.09 -3.23 -15.14
C GLY A 304 9.08 -1.86 -15.81
N VAL A 305 8.97 -1.83 -17.14
CA VAL A 305 8.90 -0.59 -17.92
C VAL A 305 7.68 0.24 -17.50
N LEU A 306 6.51 -0.39 -17.38
CA LEU A 306 5.29 0.29 -16.93
C LEU A 306 5.44 0.85 -15.51
N LEU A 307 6.02 0.07 -14.60
CA LEU A 307 6.26 0.46 -13.22
C LEU A 307 7.17 1.70 -13.15
N TYR A 308 8.35 1.65 -13.77
CA TYR A 308 9.31 2.75 -13.72
C TYR A 308 8.87 3.97 -14.54
N ALA A 309 8.20 3.78 -15.68
CA ALA A 309 7.60 4.88 -16.43
C ALA A 309 6.56 5.62 -15.58
N TYR A 310 5.75 4.88 -14.81
CA TYR A 310 4.80 5.44 -13.86
C TYR A 310 5.50 6.13 -12.69
N TRP A 311 6.38 5.45 -11.95
CA TRP A 311 7.06 5.97 -10.77
C TRP A 311 7.93 7.20 -11.07
N LEU A 312 8.64 7.22 -12.20
CA LEU A 312 9.53 8.32 -12.57
C LEU A 312 8.83 9.41 -13.39
N GLY A 313 7.77 9.08 -14.13
CA GLY A 313 7.11 9.98 -15.09
C GLY A 313 5.81 10.61 -14.62
N ALA A 314 4.96 9.89 -13.88
CA ALA A 314 3.60 10.36 -13.55
C ALA A 314 3.59 11.48 -12.49
N GLY A 315 2.54 12.31 -12.49
CA GLY A 315 2.34 13.33 -11.46
C GLY A 315 3.35 14.50 -11.51
N ARG A 316 4.09 14.69 -12.60
CA ARG A 316 4.88 15.91 -12.81
C ARG A 316 3.92 17.08 -13.03
N GLN A 317 4.03 18.12 -12.21
CA GLN A 317 3.38 19.41 -12.52
C GLN A 317 4.25 20.11 -13.58
N ALA A 318 3.64 20.68 -14.61
CA ALA A 318 4.37 21.54 -15.52
C ALA A 318 5.03 22.67 -14.71
N PRO A 319 6.28 23.09 -15.04
CA PRO A 319 6.89 24.21 -14.36
C PRO A 319 5.92 25.39 -14.42
N ALA A 320 5.57 25.96 -13.26
CA ALA A 320 4.83 27.21 -13.24
C ALA A 320 5.68 28.22 -14.01
N ALA A 321 5.17 28.71 -15.15
CA ALA A 321 5.83 29.75 -15.90
C ALA A 321 6.10 30.92 -14.94
N THR A 322 7.37 31.14 -14.64
CA THR A 322 7.84 32.27 -13.84
C THR A 322 7.36 33.51 -14.58
N THR A 323 6.25 34.07 -14.12
CA THR A 323 5.79 35.36 -14.59
C THR A 323 6.76 36.35 -13.97
N GLU A 324 7.85 36.65 -14.67
CA GLU A 324 8.66 37.82 -14.40
C GLU A 324 7.74 39.04 -14.48
N ARG A 325 7.24 39.46 -13.31
CA ARG A 325 6.73 40.81 -13.14
C ARG A 325 7.95 41.73 -13.22
N ASN A 326 8.21 42.21 -14.43
CA ASN A 326 8.85 43.50 -14.61
C ASN A 326 8.06 44.53 -13.79
N ALA A 327 8.73 45.12 -12.81
CA ALA A 327 8.33 46.35 -12.17
C ALA A 327 9.42 47.40 -12.47
N PRO A 328 9.02 48.67 -12.62
CA PRO A 328 9.59 49.63 -13.57
C PRO A 328 10.99 50.13 -13.27
#